data_AF-A0A085V6Q2-F1
#
_entry.id   AF-A0A085V6Q2-F1
#
_cell.length_a   1.000
_cell.length_b   1.000
_cell.length_c   1.000
_cell.angle_alpha   90.00
_cell.angle_beta   90.00
_cell.angle_gamma   90.00
#
_symmetry.space_group_name_H-M   'P 1'
#
loop_
_entity.id
_entity.type
_entity.pdbx_description
1 polymer ?
#
loop_
_entity_poly.entity_id
_entity_poly.type
_entity_poly.pdbx_seq_one_letter_code
_entity_poly.pdbx_strand_id
1 'polypeptide(L)'
;MSNVTAALPRKSLTAIECKFLKLGNRQLLEKTNGRIGSAAFMDIVADWHASRASLGFEEFARLWINEGNAKSKIAEKLLKELFGMNEPTPRKAA
;
A
#
# COMPACT_ATOMS: atom_id res chain seq x y z
N MET A 1 5.28 18.61 38.93
CA MET A 1 5.39 17.64 37.82
C MET A 1 4.55 18.19 36.68
N SER A 2 5.19 18.66 35.60
CA SER A 2 4.46 19.14 34.42
C SER A 2 4.00 17.93 33.61
N ASN A 3 2.69 17.78 33.40
CA ASN A 3 2.16 16.76 32.51
C ASN A 3 2.52 17.16 31.07
N VAL A 4 3.59 16.58 30.55
CA VAL A 4 3.92 16.65 29.12
C VAL A 4 3.02 15.64 28.41
N THR A 5 1.92 16.11 27.83
CA THR A 5 1.10 15.27 26.95
C THR A 5 1.89 15.02 25.67
N ALA A 6 2.27 13.76 25.43
CA ALA A 6 2.93 13.39 24.19
C ALA A 6 2.04 13.78 23.00
N ALA A 7 2.59 14.53 22.05
CA ALA A 7 1.87 14.86 20.83
C ALA A 7 1.57 13.58 20.06
N LEU A 8 0.30 13.38 19.68
CA LEU A 8 -0.10 12.25 18.86
C LEU A 8 0.63 12.28 17.50
N PRO A 9 0.95 11.11 16.90
CA PRO A 9 1.52 11.05 15.57
C PRO A 9 0.61 11.77 14.56
N ARG A 10 1.21 12.59 13.69
CA ARG A 10 0.49 13.28 12.60
C ARG A 10 -0.21 12.33 11.63
N LYS A 11 0.35 11.12 11.49
CA LYS A 11 -0.19 10.04 10.67
C LYS A 11 -0.19 8.76 11.49
N SER A 12 -1.32 8.09 11.51
CA SER A 12 -1.48 6.78 12.11
C SER A 12 -2.36 5.94 11.21
N LEU A 13 -2.02 4.67 11.06
CA LEU A 13 -2.87 3.71 10.37
C LEU A 13 -4.13 3.48 11.21
N THR A 14 -5.28 3.47 10.54
CA THR A 14 -6.52 2.97 11.13
C THR A 14 -6.40 1.47 11.45
N ALA A 15 -7.29 0.96 12.30
CA ALA A 15 -7.33 -0.47 12.59
C ALA A 15 -7.56 -1.33 11.33
N ILE A 16 -8.34 -0.81 10.37
CA ILE A 16 -8.62 -1.47 9.10
C ILE A 16 -7.36 -1.48 8.23
N GLU A 17 -6.66 -0.35 8.08
CA GLU A 17 -5.40 -0.28 7.32
C GLU A 17 -4.32 -1.17 7.94
N CYS A 18 -4.20 -1.22 9.27
CA CYS A 18 -3.29 -2.15 9.96
C CYS A 18 -3.59 -3.61 9.61
N LYS A 19 -4.88 -4.00 9.59
CA LYS A 19 -5.30 -5.36 9.23
C LYS A 19 -5.04 -5.64 7.75
N PHE A 20 -5.34 -4.68 6.88
CA PHE A 20 -5.07 -4.75 5.45
C PHE A 20 -3.58 -4.96 5.17
N LEU A 21 -2.69 -4.17 5.78
CA LEU A 21 -1.23 -4.33 5.61
C LEU A 21 -0.76 -5.74 6.02
N LYS A 22 -1.21 -6.23 7.18
CA LYS A 22 -0.81 -7.55 7.70
C LYS A 22 -1.28 -8.69 6.79
N LEU A 23 -2.53 -8.63 6.32
CA LEU A 23 -3.09 -9.67 5.46
C LEU A 23 -2.56 -9.56 4.03
N GLY A 24 -2.49 -8.35 3.49
CA GLY A 24 -2.01 -8.08 2.14
C GLY A 24 -0.57 -8.51 1.95
N ASN A 25 0.31 -8.27 2.93
CA ASN A 25 1.69 -8.74 2.84
C ASN A 25 1.80 -10.28 2.84
N ARG A 26 0.97 -10.96 3.64
CA ARG A 26 0.91 -12.44 3.64
C ARG A 26 0.42 -12.97 2.30
N GLN A 27 -0.65 -12.40 1.77
CA GLN A 27 -1.19 -12.76 0.45
C GLN A 27 -0.17 -12.51 -0.67
N LEU A 28 0.59 -11.42 -0.60
CA LEU A 28 1.67 -11.18 -1.56
C LEU A 28 2.71 -12.29 -1.52
N LEU A 29 3.16 -12.69 -0.32
CA LEU A 29 4.19 -13.72 -0.16
C LEU A 29 3.75 -15.12 -0.63
N GLU A 30 2.45 -15.40 -0.72
CA GLU A 30 1.90 -16.64 -1.28
C GLU A 30 1.91 -16.67 -2.81
N LYS A 31 2.09 -15.53 -3.48
CA LYS A 31 2.09 -15.43 -4.95
C LYS A 31 3.47 -15.72 -5.54
N THR A 32 3.47 -16.17 -6.80
CA THR A 32 4.69 -16.22 -7.63
C THR A 32 5.32 -14.83 -7.72
N ASN A 33 6.62 -14.72 -7.44
CA ASN A 33 7.37 -13.46 -7.32
C ASN A 33 6.84 -12.51 -6.23
N GLY A 34 6.10 -13.05 -5.26
CA GLY A 34 5.46 -12.33 -4.16
C GLY A 34 6.39 -11.46 -3.33
N ARG A 35 7.65 -11.89 -3.17
CA ARG A 35 8.69 -11.14 -2.45
C ARG A 35 8.95 -9.76 -3.06
N ILE A 36 8.87 -9.64 -4.39
CA ILE A 36 9.08 -8.37 -5.09
C ILE A 36 7.90 -7.42 -4.82
N GLY A 37 6.67 -7.93 -4.84
CA GLY A 37 5.49 -7.15 -4.45
C GLY A 37 5.51 -6.74 -2.98
N SER A 38 5.94 -7.65 -2.09
CA SER A 38 6.10 -7.39 -0.65
C SER A 38 7.14 -6.30 -0.35
N ALA A 39 8.28 -6.31 -1.05
CA ALA A 39 9.28 -5.26 -0.95
C ALA A 39 8.71 -3.89 -1.35
N ALA A 40 8.08 -3.80 -2.53
CA ALA A 40 7.45 -2.57 -2.99
C ALA A 40 6.28 -2.13 -2.08
N PHE A 41 5.59 -3.07 -1.44
CA PHE A 41 4.54 -2.75 -0.47
C PHE A 41 5.10 -2.09 0.79
N MET A 42 6.28 -2.51 1.25
CA MET A 42 6.98 -1.85 2.35
C MET A 42 7.47 -0.45 1.95
N ASP A 43 7.93 -0.28 0.71
CA ASP A 43 8.33 1.04 0.19
C ASP A 43 7.16 2.04 0.25
N ILE A 44 5.93 1.62 -0.12
CA ILE A 44 4.73 2.45 0.01
C ILE A 44 4.51 2.91 1.47
N VAL A 45 4.67 1.99 2.44
CA VAL A 45 4.49 2.32 3.87
C VAL A 45 5.54 3.32 4.33
N ALA A 46 6.80 3.12 3.94
CA ALA A 46 7.90 4.02 4.27
C ALA A 46 7.66 5.42 3.66
N ASP A 47 7.30 5.50 2.38
CA ASP A 47 7.06 6.75 1.67
C ASP A 47 5.83 7.49 2.18
N TRP A 48 4.77 6.78 2.57
CA TRP A 48 3.59 7.39 3.18
C TRP A 48 3.93 8.06 4.51
N HIS A 49 4.75 7.41 5.34
CA HIS A 49 5.22 7.96 6.61
C HIS A 49 6.18 9.15 6.42
N ALA A 50 7.03 9.11 5.39
CA ALA A 50 7.95 10.20 5.08
C ALA A 50 7.24 11.41 4.43
N SER A 51 6.13 11.17 3.73
CA SER A 51 5.37 12.20 3.02
C SER A 51 4.72 13.19 3.99
N ARG A 52 4.64 14.46 3.58
CA ARG A 52 3.88 15.51 4.28
C ARG A 52 2.41 15.58 3.85
N ALA A 53 2.00 14.79 2.84
CA ALA A 53 0.63 14.79 2.35
C ALA A 53 -0.36 14.38 3.45
N SER A 54 -1.54 15.00 3.48
CA SER A 54 -2.61 14.69 4.44
C SER A 54 -3.47 13.49 4.03
N LEU A 55 -3.09 12.79 2.96
CA LEU A 55 -3.83 11.65 2.41
C LEU A 55 -3.79 10.45 3.36
N GLY A 56 -4.90 9.71 3.40
CA GLY A 56 -4.97 8.39 4.03
C GLY A 56 -4.03 7.40 3.34
N PHE A 57 -3.73 6.27 3.99
CA PHE A 57 -2.74 5.32 3.46
C PHE A 57 -3.20 4.72 2.14
N GLU A 58 -4.47 4.30 2.03
CA GLU A 58 -4.99 3.69 0.82
C GLU A 58 -4.95 4.64 -0.39
N GLU A 59 -5.36 5.88 -0.22
CA GLU A 59 -5.35 6.90 -1.27
C GLU A 59 -3.92 7.21 -1.72
N PHE A 60 -3.00 7.40 -0.77
CA PHE A 60 -1.59 7.60 -1.06
C PHE A 60 -1.01 6.41 -1.84
N ALA A 61 -1.31 5.17 -1.43
CA ALA A 61 -0.81 3.98 -2.09
C ALA A 61 -1.29 3.87 -3.53
N ARG A 62 -2.56 4.16 -3.81
CA ARG A 62 -3.11 4.16 -5.18
C ARG A 62 -2.39 5.18 -6.08
N LEU A 63 -2.13 6.39 -5.58
CA LEU A 63 -1.35 7.40 -6.30
C LEU A 63 0.08 6.94 -6.54
N TRP A 64 0.75 6.47 -5.48
CA TRP A 64 2.13 5.99 -5.55
C TRP A 64 2.30 4.87 -6.59
N ILE A 65 1.34 3.95 -6.69
CA ILE A 65 1.33 2.88 -7.69
C ILE A 65 1.16 3.45 -9.11
N ASN A 66 0.23 4.40 -9.29
CA ASN A 66 -0.04 5.03 -10.60
C ASN A 66 1.10 5.91 -11.10
N GLU A 67 1.87 6.51 -10.21
CA GLU A 67 3.10 7.26 -10.52
C GLU A 67 4.25 6.34 -10.98
N GLY A 68 4.08 5.02 -10.90
CA GLY A 68 5.10 4.05 -11.35
C GLY A 68 6.24 3.85 -10.36
N ASN A 69 6.08 4.27 -9.10
CA ASN A 69 7.12 4.21 -8.08
C ASN A 69 7.56 2.78 -7.72
N ALA A 70 6.77 1.76 -8.10
CA ALA A 70 7.09 0.34 -7.91
C ALA A 70 8.35 -0.13 -8.65
N LYS A 71 8.78 0.60 -9.71
CA LYS A 71 10.00 0.35 -10.51
C LYS A 71 10.15 -1.08 -11.09
N SER A 72 9.12 -1.91 -10.96
CA SER A 72 9.03 -3.28 -11.45
C SER A 72 7.61 -3.55 -11.90
N LYS A 73 7.46 -3.96 -13.17
CA LYS A 73 6.13 -4.28 -13.74
C LYS A 73 5.44 -5.42 -12.97
N ILE A 74 6.21 -6.36 -12.42
CA ILE A 74 5.69 -7.46 -11.63
C ILE A 74 5.14 -6.93 -10.30
N ALA A 75 5.90 -6.08 -9.60
CA ALA A 75 5.46 -5.46 -8.36
C ALA A 75 4.22 -4.59 -8.57
N GLU A 76 4.23 -3.74 -9.60
CA GLU A 76 3.10 -2.88 -9.96
C GLU A 76 1.83 -3.69 -10.20
N LYS A 77 1.91 -4.78 -10.98
CA LYS A 77 0.76 -5.67 -11.21
C LYS A 77 0.23 -6.29 -9.92
N LEU A 78 1.13 -6.82 -9.08
CA LEU A 78 0.75 -7.44 -7.80
C LEU A 78 0.10 -6.44 -6.85
N LEU A 79 0.62 -5.21 -6.81
CA LEU A 79 0.06 -4.13 -6.00
C LEU A 79 -1.28 -3.65 -6.55
N LYS A 80 -1.41 -3.46 -7.87
CA LYS A 80 -2.71 -3.12 -8.49
C LYS A 80 -3.77 -4.17 -8.19
N GLU A 81 -3.42 -5.45 -8.21
CA GLU A 81 -4.32 -6.52 -7.80
C GLU A 81 -4.68 -6.44 -6.31
N LEU A 82 -3.69 -6.24 -5.43
CA LEU A 82 -3.90 -6.14 -3.98
C LEU A 82 -4.81 -4.96 -3.61
N PHE A 83 -4.68 -3.82 -4.29
CA PHE A 83 -5.48 -2.62 -4.07
C PHE A 83 -6.78 -2.57 -4.91
N GLY A 84 -7.09 -3.63 -5.67
CA GLY A 84 -8.29 -3.69 -6.51
C GLY A 84 -8.30 -2.62 -7.62
N MET A 85 -7.13 -2.22 -8.12
CA MET A 85 -6.93 -1.22 -9.18
C MET A 85 -6.88 -1.84 -10.59
N ASN A 86 -7.09 -3.15 -10.71
CA ASN A 86 -7.17 -3.78 -12.03
C ASN A 86 -8.48 -3.34 -12.71
N GLU A 87 -8.39 -2.84 -13.95
CA GLU A 87 -9.57 -2.65 -14.78
C GLU A 87 -10.30 -3.99 -14.94
N PRO A 88 -11.65 -3.99 -15.00
CA PRO A 88 -12.36 -5.17 -15.44
C PRO A 88 -11.86 -5.50 -16.84
N THR A 89 -11.18 -6.65 -16.98
CA THR A 89 -10.89 -7.21 -18.30
C THR A 89 -12.23 -7.26 -19.04
N PRO A 90 -12.34 -6.69 -20.26
CA PRO A 90 -13.55 -6.88 -21.02
C PRO A 90 -13.73 -8.38 -21.13
N ARG A 91 -14.82 -8.91 -20.53
CA ARG A 91 -15.26 -10.28 -20.83
C ARG A 91 -15.23 -10.34 -22.35
N LYS A 92 -14.37 -11.20 -22.90
CA LYS A 92 -14.55 -11.65 -24.27
C LYS A 92 -15.96 -12.21 -24.30
N ALA A 93 -16.90 -11.41 -24.80
CA ALA A 93 -18.23 -11.87 -25.10
C ALA A 93 -18.01 -12.99 -26.13
N ALA A 94 -18.28 -14.21 -25.66
CA ALA A 94 -18.32 -15.41 -26.49
C ALA A 94 -19.52 -15.33 -27.43
#